data_AF-A0A1H6TK73-F1
#
_entry.id   AF-A0A1H6TK73-F1
#
_cell.length_a   1.000
_cell.length_b   1.000
_cell.length_c   1.000
_cell.angle_alpha   90.00
_cell.angle_beta   90.00
_cell.angle_gamma   90.00
#
_symmetry.space_group_name_H-M   'P 1'
#
loop_
_entity.id
_entity.type
_entity.pdbx_description
1 polymer ?
#
loop_
_entity_poly.entity_id
_entity_poly.type
_entity_poly.pdbx_seq_one_letter_code
_entity_poly.pdbx_strand_id
1 'polypeptide(L)'
;MTIEYYEMDLMPGRKFFRCEPLRASITAEECDRRWRAGNMLLSQAAGARKSFVDGFDADASSDASMRCVTCRGCPIGARHAGVQDANPSQLKGTTVCSRCHQGCTRLIGKHLCISCYNRQREQLVGKNRKGTAPVKLEPLRRRSISYLAAGQLHTKTVEHSLDMNELIVAVLRDETHAMKFVPTLPAKFLALRALDGARLSTDKLGD
;
A
#
# COMPACT_ATOMS: atom_id res chain seq x y z
N MET A 1 -0.97 13.84 -17.81
CA MET A 1 -0.73 15.04 -16.98
C MET A 1 0.66 15.56 -17.26
N THR A 2 0.74 16.66 -17.99
CA THR A 2 2.00 17.34 -18.32
C THR A 2 2.31 18.32 -17.20
N ILE A 3 3.58 18.38 -16.74
CA ILE A 3 4.00 19.34 -15.71
C ILE A 3 4.83 20.39 -16.43
N GLU A 4 4.44 21.64 -16.24
CA GLU A 4 5.18 22.79 -16.75
C GLU A 4 6.23 23.21 -15.73
N TYR A 5 7.45 23.41 -16.21
CA TYR A 5 8.57 23.86 -15.41
C TYR A 5 8.94 25.28 -15.81
N TYR A 6 9.29 26.09 -14.82
CA TYR A 6 9.71 27.48 -15.02
C TYR A 6 10.89 27.81 -14.10
N GLU A 7 11.65 28.83 -14.47
CA GLU A 7 12.73 29.37 -13.64
C GLU A 7 12.26 30.66 -12.97
N MET A 8 12.80 30.96 -11.79
CA MET A 8 12.50 32.20 -11.07
C MET A 8 13.72 33.12 -11.13
N ASP A 9 13.50 34.40 -11.39
CA ASP A 9 14.57 35.40 -11.53
C ASP A 9 15.51 35.46 -10.31
N LEU A 10 14.97 35.21 -9.12
CA LEU A 10 15.71 35.23 -7.86
C LEU A 10 16.57 33.96 -7.62
N MET A 11 16.39 32.90 -8.40
CA MET A 11 17.13 31.62 -8.29
C MET A 11 17.42 31.03 -9.68
N PRO A 12 18.31 31.66 -10.46
CA PRO A 12 18.60 31.22 -11.83
C PRO A 12 19.19 29.80 -11.87
N GLY A 13 18.84 29.04 -12.91
CA GLY A 13 19.33 27.67 -13.12
C GLY A 13 18.60 26.60 -12.31
N ARG A 14 17.61 26.96 -11.47
CA ARG A 14 16.71 26.01 -10.80
C ARG A 14 15.34 26.00 -11.46
N LYS A 15 14.87 24.80 -11.77
CA LYS A 15 13.53 24.58 -12.35
C LYS A 15 12.52 24.29 -11.26
N PHE A 16 11.46 25.09 -11.23
CA PHE A 16 10.32 24.96 -10.34
C PHE A 16 9.09 24.50 -11.11
N PHE A 17 8.15 23.89 -10.41
CA PHE A 17 6.80 23.64 -10.92
C PHE A 17 5.77 23.90 -9.83
N ARG A 18 4.53 24.15 -10.24
CA ARG A 18 3.42 24.31 -9.30
C ARG A 18 2.91 22.95 -8.83
N CYS A 19 3.17 22.60 -7.58
CA CYS A 19 2.69 21.36 -6.96
C CYS A 19 1.30 21.59 -6.36
N GLU A 20 0.28 21.05 -7.03
CA GLU A 20 -1.12 21.22 -6.61
C GLU A 20 -1.41 20.64 -5.20
N PRO A 21 -0.96 19.42 -4.85
CA PRO A 21 -1.19 18.88 -3.50
C PRO A 21 -0.60 19.73 -2.35
N LEU A 22 0.50 20.42 -2.61
CA LEU A 22 1.17 21.27 -1.61
C LEU A 22 0.81 22.75 -1.74
N ARG A 23 0.08 23.13 -2.81
CA ARG A 23 -0.22 24.52 -3.17
C ARG A 23 1.01 25.43 -3.16
N ALA A 24 2.15 24.87 -3.57
CA ALA A 24 3.45 25.50 -3.47
C ALA A 24 4.26 25.30 -4.76
N SER A 25 5.23 26.18 -4.99
CA SER A 25 6.19 26.04 -6.07
C SER A 25 7.44 25.36 -5.52
N ILE A 26 7.79 24.20 -6.07
CA ILE A 26 8.90 23.37 -5.57
C ILE A 26 9.73 22.84 -6.75
N THR A 27 10.94 22.38 -6.47
CA THR A 27 11.78 21.72 -7.47
C THR A 27 11.44 20.23 -7.58
N ALA A 28 11.91 19.58 -8.65
CA ALA A 28 11.73 18.14 -8.83
C ALA A 28 12.45 17.34 -7.73
N GLU A 29 13.62 17.78 -7.28
CA GLU A 29 14.39 17.10 -6.22
C GLU A 29 13.65 17.14 -4.88
N GLU A 30 13.04 18.28 -4.53
CA GLU A 30 12.26 18.40 -3.30
C GLU A 30 10.97 17.57 -3.37
N CYS A 31 10.36 17.46 -4.55
CA CYS A 31 9.20 16.60 -4.75
C CYS A 31 9.55 15.11 -4.58
N ASP A 32 10.66 14.65 -5.16
CA ASP A 32 11.19 13.30 -4.97
C ASP A 32 11.43 13.00 -3.48
N ARG A 33 12.19 13.88 -2.81
CA ARG A 33 12.53 13.73 -1.38
C ARG A 33 11.29 13.56 -0.50
N ARG A 34 10.27 14.41 -0.71
CA ARG A 34 8.99 14.33 0.01
C ARG A 34 8.20 13.07 -0.33
N TRP A 35 8.17 12.67 -1.60
CA TRP A 35 7.51 11.44 -2.02
C TRP A 35 8.15 10.21 -1.37
N ARG A 36 9.49 10.12 -1.37
CA ARG A 36 10.20 9.03 -0.69
C ARG A 36 9.91 9.03 0.81
N ALA A 37 9.95 10.18 1.47
CA ALA A 37 9.63 10.28 2.90
C ALA A 37 8.18 9.85 3.23
N GLY A 38 7.22 10.20 2.37
CA GLY A 38 5.80 9.80 2.54
C GLY A 38 5.52 8.31 2.26
N ASN A 39 6.37 7.67 1.44
CA ASN A 39 6.27 6.25 1.06
C ASN A 39 7.29 5.35 1.78
N MET A 40 8.20 5.90 2.59
CA MET A 40 9.07 5.11 3.46
C MET A 40 8.19 4.27 4.39
N LEU A 41 8.45 2.97 4.40
CA LEU A 41 7.70 2.02 5.22
C LEU A 41 7.83 2.42 6.69
N LEU A 42 6.70 2.69 7.35
CA LEU A 42 6.60 2.83 8.81
C LEU A 42 7.18 1.60 9.56
N SER A 43 7.42 0.47 8.87
CA SER A 43 8.13 -0.68 9.44
C SER A 43 9.62 -0.45 9.71
N GLN A 44 10.26 0.57 9.13
CA GLN A 44 11.60 1.01 9.53
C GLN A 44 11.55 2.04 10.67
N ALA A 45 10.49 2.85 10.76
CA ALA A 45 10.29 3.82 11.84
C ALA A 45 9.90 3.17 13.18
N ALA A 46 9.25 2.01 13.17
CA ALA A 46 8.83 1.31 14.40
C ALA A 46 9.88 0.33 14.98
N GLY A 47 11.01 0.12 14.28
CA GLY A 47 12.02 -0.90 14.63
C GLY A 47 13.46 -0.40 14.70
N ALA A 48 13.77 0.78 14.17
CA ALA A 48 15.07 1.41 14.35
C ALA A 48 15.19 1.93 15.79
N ARG A 49 15.55 1.03 16.73
CA ARG A 49 16.24 1.45 17.95
C ARG A 49 17.49 2.19 17.49
N LYS A 50 17.42 3.51 17.56
CA LYS A 50 18.50 4.48 17.39
C LYS A 50 19.80 3.88 17.96
N SER A 51 20.71 3.46 17.09
CA SER A 51 22.09 3.20 17.49
C SER A 51 22.64 4.54 17.99
N PHE A 52 23.03 4.56 19.25
CA PHE A 52 23.61 5.68 19.98
C PHE A 52 25.05 5.94 19.51
N VAL A 53 25.24 6.33 18.25
CA VAL A 53 26.57 6.75 17.77
C VAL A 53 26.42 7.77 16.63
N ASP A 54 26.81 8.99 16.98
CA ASP A 54 27.47 10.04 16.20
C ASP A 54 27.10 10.24 14.73
N GLY A 55 26.41 11.35 14.45
CA GLY A 55 26.26 11.90 13.11
C GLY A 55 25.00 12.74 12.96
N PHE A 56 25.16 14.06 12.99
CA PHE A 56 24.17 15.02 12.50
C PHE A 56 23.69 14.62 11.08
N ASP A 57 22.40 14.85 10.78
CA ASP A 57 21.68 14.59 9.50
C ASP A 57 20.79 13.33 9.42
N ALA A 58 20.05 13.04 10.49
CA ALA A 58 18.97 12.04 10.48
C ALA A 58 17.61 12.66 10.81
N ASP A 59 17.14 13.55 9.94
CA ASP A 59 15.83 14.23 10.03
C ASP A 59 14.65 13.30 9.64
N ALA A 60 14.89 11.99 9.54
CA ALA A 60 13.86 10.96 9.39
C ALA A 60 13.09 10.75 10.71
N SER A 61 12.67 11.85 11.33
CA SER A 61 11.72 11.84 12.43
C SER A 61 10.37 11.31 11.91
N SER A 62 9.61 10.63 12.76
CA SER A 62 8.22 10.25 12.47
C SER A 62 7.34 11.45 12.07
N ASP A 63 7.73 12.67 12.47
CA ASP A 63 7.09 13.94 12.08
C ASP A 63 7.28 14.26 10.58
N ALA A 64 8.43 13.90 9.99
CA ALA A 64 8.69 14.09 8.56
C ALA A 64 7.74 13.24 7.68
N SER A 65 7.36 12.05 8.13
CA SER A 65 6.40 11.18 7.44
C SER A 65 4.98 11.74 7.49
N MET A 66 4.57 12.35 8.61
CA MET A 66 3.25 12.99 8.75
C MET A 66 3.10 14.22 7.85
N ARG A 67 4.15 15.03 7.70
CA ARG A 67 4.15 16.20 6.81
C ARG A 67 4.12 15.84 5.31
N CYS A 68 4.40 14.58 4.97
CA CYS A 68 4.44 14.07 3.61
C CYS A 68 3.27 13.13 3.26
N VAL A 69 2.21 13.11 4.08
CA VAL A 69 1.03 12.26 3.83
C VAL A 69 0.38 12.55 2.48
N THR A 70 0.32 13.82 2.05
CA THR A 70 -0.23 14.21 0.73
C THR A 70 0.64 13.74 -0.44
N CYS A 71 1.91 13.43 -0.20
CA CYS A 71 2.84 12.91 -1.20
C CYS A 71 2.76 11.38 -1.33
N ARG A 72 2.11 10.69 -0.39
CA ARG A 72 1.92 9.23 -0.44
C ARG A 72 1.07 8.83 -1.65
N GLY A 73 1.57 7.90 -2.45
CA GLY A 73 0.90 7.48 -3.69
C GLY A 73 0.75 8.57 -4.76
N CYS A 74 1.41 9.73 -4.62
CA CYS A 74 1.31 10.81 -5.59
C CYS A 74 2.01 10.41 -6.91
N PRO A 75 1.33 10.47 -8.08
CA PRO A 75 1.92 10.06 -9.35
C PRO A 75 3.02 11.02 -9.84
N ILE A 76 2.93 12.31 -9.49
CA ILE A 76 3.97 13.30 -9.81
C ILE A 76 5.26 12.97 -9.06
N GLY A 77 5.15 12.76 -7.75
CA GLY A 77 6.28 12.40 -6.90
C GLY A 77 6.91 11.08 -7.33
N ALA A 78 6.10 10.07 -7.68
CA ALA A 78 6.61 8.81 -8.22
C ALA A 78 7.42 9.01 -9.52
N ARG A 79 6.94 9.89 -10.41
CA ARG A 79 7.65 10.23 -11.65
C ARG A 79 8.98 10.94 -11.39
N HIS A 80 9.02 11.89 -10.47
CA HIS A 80 10.28 12.55 -10.07
C HIS A 80 11.23 11.61 -9.34
N ALA A 81 10.70 10.62 -8.61
CA ALA A 81 11.47 9.57 -7.96
C ALA A 81 11.97 8.47 -8.91
N GLY A 82 11.57 8.50 -10.18
CA GLY A 82 11.87 7.45 -11.16
C GLY A 82 11.16 6.12 -10.90
N VAL A 83 10.13 6.09 -10.04
CA VAL A 83 9.38 4.87 -9.72
C VAL A 83 8.18 4.76 -10.66
N GLN A 84 8.22 3.73 -11.50
CA GLN A 84 7.09 3.35 -12.36
C GLN A 84 6.09 2.47 -11.59
N ASP A 85 4.82 2.52 -12.00
CA ASP A 85 3.73 1.73 -11.41
C ASP A 85 3.68 1.78 -9.87
N ALA A 86 3.89 2.96 -9.27
CA ALA A 86 3.75 3.13 -7.84
C ALA A 86 2.30 2.90 -7.38
N ASN A 87 2.11 2.26 -6.21
CA ASN A 87 0.80 2.12 -5.60
C ASN A 87 0.18 3.51 -5.29
N PRO A 88 -0.96 3.87 -5.91
CA PRO A 88 -1.59 5.17 -5.69
C PRO A 88 -2.41 5.25 -4.39
N SER A 89 -2.57 4.14 -3.67
CA SER A 89 -3.42 4.07 -2.48
C SER A 89 -2.87 4.90 -1.33
N GLN A 90 -3.72 5.75 -0.75
CA GLN A 90 -3.43 6.48 0.49
C GLN A 90 -3.25 5.55 1.71
N LEU A 91 -3.73 4.31 1.61
CA LEU A 91 -3.53 3.30 2.64
C LEU A 91 -2.09 2.80 2.68
N LYS A 92 -1.30 2.97 1.61
CA LYS A 92 0.06 2.41 1.51
C LYS A 92 0.90 2.77 2.73
N GLY A 93 1.43 1.75 3.42
CA GLY A 93 2.33 1.94 4.55
C GLY A 93 1.67 2.50 5.82
N THR A 94 0.37 2.78 5.82
CA THR A 94 -0.36 3.18 7.04
C THR A 94 -0.39 2.06 8.07
N THR A 95 -0.68 2.39 9.32
CA THR A 95 -0.96 1.42 10.39
C THR A 95 -2.46 1.19 10.58
N VAL A 96 -3.24 1.21 9.49
CA VAL A 96 -4.67 0.91 9.52
C VAL A 96 -4.89 -0.59 9.62
N CYS A 97 -5.74 -1.01 10.57
CA CYS A 97 -6.13 -2.41 10.74
C CYS A 97 -6.95 -2.88 9.54
N SER A 98 -6.58 -4.01 8.94
CA SER A 98 -7.29 -4.54 7.78
C SER A 98 -8.73 -4.93 8.10
N ARG A 99 -9.05 -5.29 9.36
CA ARG A 99 -10.38 -5.80 9.75
C ARG A 99 -11.34 -4.72 10.22
N CYS A 100 -10.90 -3.80 11.07
CA CYS A 100 -11.77 -2.75 11.61
C CYS A 100 -11.56 -1.38 10.93
N HIS A 101 -10.57 -1.27 10.03
CA HIS A 101 -10.23 -0.06 9.29
C HIS A 101 -9.84 1.14 10.17
N GLN A 102 -9.60 0.92 11.47
CA GLN A 102 -9.14 1.94 12.39
C GLN A 102 -7.61 2.05 12.35
N GLY A 103 -7.10 3.28 12.43
CA GLY A 103 -5.69 3.54 12.67
C GLY A 103 -5.25 2.99 14.02
N CYS A 104 -4.05 2.42 14.09
CA CYS A 104 -3.48 1.93 15.34
C CYS A 104 -1.98 2.21 15.42
N THR A 105 -1.39 2.06 16.60
CA THR A 105 0.06 2.30 16.79
C THR A 105 0.91 1.20 16.15
N ARG A 106 0.41 -0.04 16.09
CA ARG A 106 1.10 -1.18 15.48
C ARG A 106 0.13 -2.23 14.96
N LEU A 107 0.55 -2.94 13.91
CA LEU A 107 -0.15 -4.08 13.35
C LEU A 107 0.51 -5.40 13.77
N ILE A 108 -0.29 -6.34 14.26
CA ILE A 108 0.10 -7.73 14.49
C ILE A 108 0.13 -8.46 13.15
N GLY A 109 1.26 -9.08 12.83
CA GLY A 109 1.45 -9.80 11.57
C GLY A 109 1.26 -8.92 10.33
N LYS A 110 1.50 -7.60 10.45
CA LYS A 110 1.16 -6.60 9.42
C LYS A 110 -0.28 -6.74 8.93
N HIS A 111 -1.26 -7.03 9.78
CA HIS A 111 -2.64 -7.25 9.33
C HIS A 111 -3.68 -6.68 10.29
N LEU A 112 -3.61 -7.05 11.56
CA LEU A 112 -4.64 -6.71 12.55
C LEU A 112 -4.12 -5.76 13.62
N CYS A 113 -4.99 -4.89 14.15
CA CYS A 113 -4.71 -4.23 15.41
C CYS A 113 -4.78 -5.25 16.57
N ILE A 114 -4.24 -4.87 17.73
CA ILE A 114 -4.24 -5.72 18.92
C ILE A 114 -5.65 -6.18 19.35
N SER A 115 -6.66 -5.33 19.18
CA SER A 115 -8.05 -5.65 19.54
C SER A 115 -8.64 -6.72 18.62
N CYS A 116 -8.51 -6.56 17.30
CA CYS A 116 -8.96 -7.56 16.33
C CYS A 116 -8.21 -8.89 16.46
N TYR A 117 -6.90 -8.82 16.72
CA TYR A 117 -6.09 -10.00 16.99
C TYR A 117 -6.58 -10.76 18.23
N ASN A 118 -6.85 -10.06 19.33
CA ASN A 118 -7.37 -10.67 20.55
C ASN A 118 -8.76 -11.29 20.33
N ARG A 119 -9.68 -10.59 19.66
CA ARG A 119 -11.01 -11.14 19.33
C ARG A 119 -10.93 -12.40 18.47
N GLN A 120 -10.00 -12.46 17.52
CA GLN A 120 -9.75 -13.68 16.75
C GLN A 120 -9.23 -14.81 17.64
N ARG A 121 -8.28 -14.52 18.52
CA ARG A 121 -7.79 -15.52 19.47
C ARG A 121 -8.91 -16.04 20.36
N GLU A 122 -9.81 -15.18 20.82
CA GLU A 122 -10.97 -15.58 21.63
C GLU A 122 -11.90 -16.54 20.87
N GLN A 123 -12.15 -16.31 19.57
CA GLN A 123 -12.90 -17.27 18.74
C GLN A 123 -12.19 -18.61 18.62
N LEU A 124 -10.89 -18.59 18.32
CA LEU A 124 -10.11 -19.81 18.09
C LEU A 124 -9.97 -20.65 19.37
N VAL A 125 -9.82 -19.99 20.52
CA VAL A 125 -9.74 -20.66 21.84
C VAL A 125 -11.13 -20.99 22.39
N GLY A 126 -12.18 -20.35 21.88
CA GLY A 126 -13.55 -20.48 22.38
C GLY A 126 -13.78 -19.85 23.76
N LYS A 127 -12.83 -19.04 24.25
CA LYS A 127 -12.90 -18.38 25.58
C LYS A 127 -12.46 -16.93 25.47
N ASN A 128 -13.26 -16.02 26.02
CA ASN A 128 -12.93 -14.62 26.19
C ASN A 128 -11.94 -14.41 27.36
N ARG A 129 -11.47 -13.18 27.57
CA ARG A 129 -10.60 -12.84 28.72
C ARG A 129 -11.17 -13.22 30.09
N LYS A 130 -12.49 -13.30 30.24
CA LYS A 130 -13.20 -13.69 31.48
C LYS A 130 -13.42 -15.20 31.60
N GLY A 131 -12.98 -16.00 30.63
CA GLY A 131 -13.17 -17.45 30.58
C GLY A 131 -14.52 -17.91 30.03
N THR A 132 -15.39 -17.00 29.61
CA THR A 132 -16.71 -17.31 29.03
C THR A 132 -16.61 -17.48 27.51
N ALA A 133 -17.51 -18.26 26.91
CA ALA A 133 -17.61 -18.34 25.46
C ALA A 133 -17.88 -16.94 24.85
N PRO A 134 -17.15 -16.54 23.79
CA PRO A 134 -17.39 -15.27 23.15
C PRO A 134 -18.75 -15.27 22.43
N VAL A 135 -19.57 -14.26 22.72
CA VAL A 135 -20.91 -14.10 22.13
C VAL A 135 -20.85 -13.06 21.01
N LYS A 136 -21.62 -13.26 19.94
CA LYS A 136 -21.75 -12.33 18.79
C LYS A 136 -20.50 -12.16 17.93
N LEU A 137 -19.68 -13.20 17.82
CA LEU A 137 -18.51 -13.20 16.97
C LEU A 137 -18.81 -13.93 15.66
N GLU A 138 -18.71 -13.20 14.54
CA GLU A 138 -18.86 -13.77 13.20
C GLU A 138 -17.78 -14.82 12.92
N PRO A 139 -18.12 -15.92 12.23
CA PRO A 139 -17.18 -17.02 11.99
C PRO A 139 -16.04 -16.58 11.06
N LEU A 140 -14.82 -16.73 11.55
CA LEU A 140 -13.63 -16.51 10.73
C LEU A 140 -13.45 -17.63 9.73
N ARG A 141 -13.17 -17.27 8.47
CA ARG A 141 -12.96 -18.23 7.39
C ARG A 141 -11.66 -17.93 6.65
N ARG A 142 -11.06 -18.98 6.08
CA ARG A 142 -9.97 -18.84 5.13
C ARG A 142 -10.51 -18.21 3.85
N ARG A 143 -9.88 -17.12 3.41
CA ARG A 143 -10.20 -16.46 2.14
C ARG A 143 -8.92 -16.12 1.39
N SER A 144 -9.04 -16.03 0.08
CA SER A 144 -7.97 -15.59 -0.80
C SER A 144 -8.46 -14.55 -1.80
N ILE A 145 -7.58 -13.62 -2.15
CA ILE A 145 -7.80 -12.63 -3.20
C ILE A 145 -6.63 -12.68 -4.17
N SER A 146 -6.93 -12.64 -5.47
CA SER A 146 -5.92 -12.55 -6.52
C SER A 146 -5.83 -11.13 -7.07
N TYR A 147 -4.62 -10.67 -7.34
CA TYR A 147 -4.36 -9.33 -7.85
C TYR A 147 -3.11 -9.31 -8.74
N LEU A 148 -3.10 -8.43 -9.73
CA LEU A 148 -1.93 -8.15 -10.56
C LEU A 148 -1.17 -6.97 -9.96
N ALA A 149 0.14 -7.12 -9.78
CA ALA A 149 1.06 -6.05 -9.38
C ALA A 149 2.37 -6.22 -10.15
N ALA A 150 2.95 -5.12 -10.67
CA ALA A 150 4.16 -5.16 -11.52
C ALA A 150 4.13 -6.23 -12.64
N GLY A 151 2.96 -6.42 -13.26
CA GLY A 151 2.76 -7.42 -14.33
C GLY A 151 2.69 -8.88 -13.86
N GLN A 152 2.80 -9.15 -12.56
CA GLN A 152 2.77 -10.49 -11.98
C GLN A 152 1.44 -10.76 -11.25
N LEU A 153 0.93 -11.99 -11.35
CA LEU A 153 -0.25 -12.43 -10.63
C LEU A 153 0.14 -12.90 -9.24
N HIS A 154 -0.41 -12.24 -8.22
CA HIS A 154 -0.24 -12.57 -6.82
C HIS A 154 -1.55 -13.06 -6.21
N THR A 155 -1.45 -13.89 -5.18
CA THR A 155 -2.59 -14.33 -4.37
C THR A 155 -2.29 -14.08 -2.89
N LYS A 156 -3.11 -13.26 -2.23
CA LYS A 156 -3.04 -13.06 -0.77
C LYS A 156 -4.08 -13.96 -0.11
N THR A 157 -3.62 -14.84 0.78
CA THR A 157 -4.48 -15.73 1.56
C THR A 157 -4.44 -15.33 3.03
N VAL A 158 -5.60 -15.24 3.66
CA VAL A 158 -5.75 -14.99 5.09
C VAL A 158 -6.53 -16.14 5.69
N GLU A 159 -5.91 -16.87 6.62
CA GLU A 159 -6.52 -18.07 7.24
C GLU A 159 -7.76 -17.76 8.06
N HIS A 160 -7.79 -16.58 8.68
CA HIS A 160 -8.87 -16.16 9.56
C HIS A 160 -9.29 -14.75 9.18
N SER A 161 -10.20 -14.59 8.22
CA SER A 161 -10.77 -13.29 7.87
C SER A 161 -12.27 -13.23 8.18
N LEU A 162 -12.79 -12.02 8.39
CA LEU A 162 -14.24 -11.79 8.49
C LEU A 162 -14.87 -11.72 7.10
N ASP A 163 -14.29 -10.92 6.21
CA ASP A 163 -14.82 -10.65 4.88
C ASP A 163 -13.70 -10.52 3.82
N MET A 164 -14.07 -10.07 2.62
CA MET A 164 -13.13 -9.77 1.53
C MET A 164 -12.52 -8.37 1.64
N ASN A 165 -13.17 -7.42 2.30
CA ASN A 165 -12.64 -6.07 2.52
C ASN A 165 -11.35 -6.14 3.34
N GLU A 166 -11.29 -7.05 4.31
CA GLU A 166 -10.09 -7.34 5.09
C GLU A 166 -8.89 -7.71 4.21
N LEU A 167 -9.11 -8.46 3.13
CA LEU A 167 -8.06 -8.81 2.19
C LEU A 167 -7.71 -7.64 1.27
N ILE A 168 -8.71 -6.91 0.78
CA ILE A 168 -8.53 -5.75 -0.10
C ILE A 168 -7.71 -4.66 0.61
N VAL A 169 -8.08 -4.28 1.83
CA VAL A 169 -7.35 -3.28 2.63
C VAL A 169 -5.92 -3.73 2.88
N ALA A 170 -5.72 -5.02 3.18
CA ALA A 170 -4.37 -5.56 3.38
C ALA A 170 -3.53 -5.52 2.10
N VAL A 171 -4.09 -5.74 0.91
CA VAL A 171 -3.35 -5.59 -0.37
C VAL A 171 -3.08 -4.11 -0.64
N LEU A 172 -4.09 -3.25 -0.53
CA LEU A 172 -3.98 -1.80 -0.76
C LEU A 172 -2.89 -1.15 0.09
N ARG A 173 -2.77 -1.58 1.35
CA ARG A 173 -1.83 -1.04 2.32
C ARG A 173 -0.41 -1.59 2.14
N ASP A 174 -0.27 -2.88 1.83
CA ASP A 174 1.03 -3.56 1.88
C ASP A 174 1.74 -3.58 0.53
N GLU A 175 1.01 -3.62 -0.59
CA GLU A 175 1.57 -3.75 -1.93
C GLU A 175 2.31 -2.47 -2.37
N THR A 176 3.46 -2.60 -3.01
CA THR A 176 4.29 -1.44 -3.41
C THR A 176 3.91 -0.91 -4.78
N HIS A 177 3.48 -1.80 -5.66
CA HIS A 177 3.10 -1.45 -7.02
C HIS A 177 1.60 -1.19 -7.15
N ALA A 178 1.23 -0.47 -8.20
CA ALA A 178 -0.16 -0.31 -8.61
C ALA A 178 -0.78 -1.69 -8.84
N MET A 179 -1.88 -1.95 -8.14
CA MET A 179 -2.55 -3.25 -8.15
C MET A 179 -3.86 -3.20 -8.93
N LYS A 180 -4.20 -4.31 -9.57
CA LYS A 180 -5.53 -4.55 -10.14
C LYS A 180 -6.09 -5.84 -9.55
N PHE A 181 -7.20 -5.75 -8.84
CA PHE A 181 -7.87 -6.94 -8.32
C PHE A 181 -8.45 -7.74 -9.48
N VAL A 182 -8.13 -9.02 -9.50
CA VAL A 182 -8.69 -9.96 -10.47
C VAL A 182 -9.82 -10.67 -9.76
N PRO A 183 -11.06 -10.65 -10.29
CA PRO A 183 -12.11 -11.48 -9.73
C PRO A 183 -11.60 -12.92 -9.73
N THR A 184 -11.71 -13.60 -8.58
CA THR A 184 -11.43 -15.04 -8.50
C THR A 184 -12.49 -15.73 -9.33
N LEU A 185 -12.23 -15.85 -10.63
CA LEU A 185 -13.08 -16.58 -11.54
C LEU A 185 -13.03 -18.05 -11.13
N PRO A 186 -14.17 -18.73 -10.95
CA PRO A 186 -14.20 -20.16 -10.73
C PRO A 186 -13.35 -20.85 -11.81
N ALA A 187 -12.63 -21.93 -11.49
CA ALA A 187 -11.69 -22.57 -12.43
C ALA A 187 -12.25 -22.81 -13.84
N LYS A 188 -13.56 -23.11 -13.94
CA LYS A 188 -14.29 -23.24 -15.21
C LYS A 188 -14.24 -22.01 -16.14
N PHE A 189 -14.10 -20.80 -15.59
CA PHE A 189 -13.99 -19.55 -16.34
C PHE A 189 -12.54 -19.21 -16.72
N LEU A 190 -11.54 -19.69 -15.97
CA LEU A 190 -10.13 -19.56 -16.35
C LEU A 190 -9.81 -20.38 -17.60
N ALA A 191 -10.46 -21.53 -17.77
CA ALA A 191 -10.36 -22.33 -19.00
C ALA A 191 -10.83 -21.58 -20.26
N LEU A 192 -11.86 -20.72 -20.14
CA LEU A 192 -12.38 -19.93 -21.26
C LEU A 192 -11.39 -18.83 -21.70
N ARG A 193 -10.71 -18.15 -20.76
CA ARG A 193 -9.71 -17.14 -21.13
C ARG A 193 -8.42 -17.71 -21.71
N ALA A 194 -8.05 -18.94 -21.35
CA ALA A 194 -6.92 -19.64 -21.98
C ALA A 194 -7.20 -19.94 -23.47
N LEU A 195 -8.47 -20.15 -23.83
CA LEU A 195 -8.91 -20.33 -25.22
C LEU A 195 -8.96 -19.00 -25.98
N ASP A 196 -9.35 -17.90 -25.33
CA ASP A 196 -9.35 -16.57 -25.97
C ASP A 196 -7.94 -16.00 -26.17
N GLY A 197 -7.00 -16.28 -25.26
CA GLY A 197 -5.58 -15.93 -25.43
C GLY A 197 -4.89 -16.69 -26.57
N ALA A 198 -5.38 -17.89 -26.92
CA ALA A 198 -4.91 -18.67 -28.06
C ALA A 198 -5.43 -18.15 -29.41
N ARG A 199 -6.47 -17.30 -29.43
CA ARG A 199 -7.02 -16.72 -30.67
C ARG A 199 -6.30 -15.46 -31.14
N LEU A 200 -5.42 -14.85 -30.32
CA LEU A 200 -4.66 -13.65 -30.71
C LEU A 200 -3.30 -13.95 -31.35
N SER A 201 -2.96 -15.22 -31.59
CA SER A 201 -1.65 -15.62 -32.14
C SER A 201 -1.70 -16.39 -33.46
N THR A 202 -2.84 -16.48 -34.17
CA THR A 202 -2.93 -17.21 -35.46
C THR A 202 -3.11 -16.35 -36.71
N ASP A 203 -3.30 -15.04 -36.61
CA ASP A 203 -3.50 -14.17 -37.79
C ASP A 203 -2.23 -13.44 -38.24
N LYS A 204 -1.13 -14.19 -38.44
CA LYS A 204 0.00 -13.76 -39.28
C LYS A 204 0.60 -14.95 -40.03
N LEU A 205 -0.05 -15.41 -41.08
CA LEU A 205 0.57 -16.11 -42.20
C LEU A 205 -0.34 -16.01 -43.45
N GLY A 206 0.19 -15.47 -44.55
CA GLY A 206 -0.46 -15.30 -45.87
C GLY A 206 -1.08 -13.91 -46.04
N ASP A 207 -0.70 -13.03 -46.98
CA ASP A 207 0.06 -13.15 -48.23
C ASP A 207 0.98 -11.92 -48.43
#